data_AF-A0A8X7MHU6-F1
#
_entry.id   AF-A0A8X7MHU6-F1
#
_cell.length_a   1.000
_cell.length_b   1.000
_cell.length_c   1.000
_cell.angle_alpha   90.00
_cell.angle_beta   90.00
_cell.angle_gamma   90.00
#
_symmetry.space_group_name_H-M   'P 1'
#
loop_
_entity.id
_entity.type
_entity.pdbx_description
1 polymer ?
#
loop_
_entity_poly.entity_id
_entity_poly.type
_entity_poly.pdbx_seq_one_letter_code
_entity_poly.pdbx_strand_id
1 'polypeptide(L)'
;RSRALIQAHRQVLNDREIVRVNLPWTKTTKEKGQQKHIVKVGGALCPVEAFDNHLRLNPVPKTKFLATFNAALVRSGQEAFQGHSFRIGGATMYWHTGTDIKSIKLIGGWTGNSVLKYLREYARGLLPAHERAAAAIAEAAPS
;
A
#
# COMPACT_ATOMS: atom_id res chain seq x y z
N ARG A 1 18.44 22.43 -0.27
CA ARG A 1 16.98 22.37 -0.02
C ARG A 1 16.77 21.81 1.39
N SER A 2 16.26 22.60 2.34
CA SER A 2 15.88 22.05 3.64
C SER A 2 14.83 20.95 3.41
N ARG A 3 15.04 19.76 3.98
CA ARG A 3 13.99 18.75 4.05
C ARG A 3 12.92 19.37 4.94
N ALA A 4 11.82 19.84 4.37
CA ALA A 4 10.65 20.23 5.15
C ALA A 4 10.34 19.06 6.10
N LEU A 5 10.33 19.34 7.41
CA LEU A 5 10.16 18.31 8.42
C LEU A 5 8.82 17.62 8.17
N ILE A 6 8.82 16.29 8.11
CA ILE A 6 7.58 15.52 8.15
C ILE A 6 6.98 15.78 9.53
N GLN A 7 5.86 16.49 9.58
CA GLN A 7 5.10 16.67 10.81
C GLN A 7 4.13 15.50 10.95
N ALA A 8 4.18 14.82 12.09
CA ALA A 8 3.24 13.77 12.44
C ALA A 8 2.47 14.19 13.70
N HIS A 9 1.15 14.13 13.65
CA HIS A 9 0.27 14.38 14.79
C HIS A 9 -0.40 13.07 15.20
N ARG A 10 -0.26 12.68 16.46
CA ARG A 10 -0.91 11.48 17.02
C ARG A 10 -2.21 11.84 17.73
N GLN A 11 -3.23 11.03 17.57
CA GLN A 11 -4.52 11.20 18.25
C GLN A 11 -5.12 9.82 18.55
N VAL A 12 -5.95 9.72 19.58
CA VAL A 12 -6.74 8.51 19.84
C VAL A 12 -8.18 8.81 19.43
N LEU A 13 -8.76 7.93 18.60
CA LEU A 13 -10.15 8.01 18.18
C LEU A 13 -10.75 6.60 18.24
N ASN A 14 -11.87 6.43 18.94
CA ASN A 14 -12.55 5.13 19.13
C ASN A 14 -11.58 4.04 19.62
N ASP A 15 -10.80 4.34 20.67
CA ASP A 15 -9.78 3.45 21.25
C ASP A 15 -8.67 2.98 20.28
N ARG A 16 -8.50 3.69 19.16
CA ARG A 16 -7.44 3.42 18.18
C ARG A 16 -6.50 4.62 18.08
N GLU A 17 -5.20 4.34 18.17
CA GLU A 17 -4.18 5.33 17.86
C GLU A 17 -4.16 5.60 16.35
N ILE A 18 -4.26 6.88 15.98
CA ILE A 18 -4.19 7.37 14.60
C ILE A 18 -3.03 8.37 14.51
N VAL A 19 -2.14 8.16 13.54
CA VAL A 19 -1.07 9.11 13.21
C VAL A 19 -1.41 9.81 11.90
N ARG A 20 -1.49 11.14 11.97
CA ARG A 20 -1.70 12.04 10.83
C ARG A 20 -0.36 12.54 10.36
N VAL A 21 0.07 12.14 9.17
CA VAL A 21 1.35 12.49 8.57
C VAL A 21 1.14 13.58 7.52
N ASN A 22 1.69 14.75 7.76
CA ASN A 22 1.71 15.85 6.80
C ASN A 22 2.91 15.68 5.87
N LEU A 23 2.63 15.30 4.62
CA LEU A 23 3.64 15.24 3.57
C LEU A 23 3.73 16.62 2.92
N PRO A 24 4.86 17.35 3.05
CA PRO A 24 4.99 18.69 2.48
C PRO A 24 5.00 18.69 0.95
N TRP A 25 5.28 17.53 0.33
CA TRP A 25 5.32 17.38 -1.11
C TRP A 25 4.85 15.98 -1.53
N THR A 26 4.10 15.90 -2.63
CA THR A 26 3.86 14.62 -3.32
C THR A 26 4.16 14.75 -4.81
N LYS A 27 4.66 13.64 -5.41
CA LYS A 27 4.99 13.57 -6.84
C LYS A 27 3.81 13.93 -7.75
N THR A 28 2.59 13.65 -7.31
CA THR A 28 1.36 13.81 -8.08
C THR A 28 0.81 15.23 -8.03
N THR A 29 1.00 15.95 -6.94
CA THR A 29 0.45 17.30 -6.74
C THR A 29 1.46 18.42 -6.96
N LYS A 30 2.77 18.09 -6.98
CA LYS A 30 3.95 18.93 -7.29
C LYS A 30 4.14 20.21 -6.45
N GLU A 31 3.09 20.82 -5.92
CA GLU A 31 3.07 22.06 -5.12
C GLU A 31 2.24 21.94 -3.83
N LYS A 32 1.13 21.20 -3.85
CA LYS A 32 0.33 20.94 -2.64
C LYS A 32 0.81 19.67 -1.93
N GLY A 33 1.07 19.74 -0.63
CA GLY A 33 1.31 18.56 0.20
C GLY A 33 0.10 17.60 0.25
N GLN A 34 0.23 16.50 0.98
CA GLN A 34 -0.87 15.59 1.26
C GLN A 34 -0.86 15.14 2.71
N GLN A 35 -2.03 15.05 3.33
CA GLN A 35 -2.19 14.42 4.63
C GLN A 35 -2.48 12.93 4.45
N LYS A 36 -1.77 12.10 5.21
CA LYS A 36 -2.00 10.66 5.29
C LYS A 36 -2.36 10.28 6.70
N HIS A 37 -3.34 9.39 6.84
CA HIS A 37 -3.77 8.86 8.12
C HIS A 37 -3.35 7.39 8.16
N ILE A 38 -2.65 6.99 9.21
CA ILE A 38 -2.31 5.59 9.50
C ILE A 38 -2.86 5.24 10.88
N VAL A 39 -3.34 4.00 11.04
CA VAL A 39 -4.04 3.54 12.24
C VAL A 39 -3.25 2.40 12.86
N LYS A 40 -3.10 2.39 14.19
CA LYS A 40 -2.42 1.31 14.89
C LYS A 40 -3.31 0.07 14.92
N VAL A 41 -2.80 -1.02 14.35
CA VAL A 41 -3.49 -2.32 14.30
C VAL A 41 -2.70 -3.44 15.00
N GLY A 42 -1.46 -3.18 15.40
CA GLY A 42 -0.56 -4.17 15.99
C GLY A 42 -0.04 -5.19 14.97
N GLY A 43 0.88 -6.04 15.42
CA GLY A 43 1.48 -7.10 14.60
C GLY A 43 2.49 -6.63 13.56
N ALA A 44 3.10 -7.57 12.85
CA ALA A 44 4.23 -7.33 11.95
C ALA A 44 3.94 -6.37 10.78
N LEU A 45 2.67 -6.12 10.46
CA LEU A 45 2.22 -5.24 9.37
C LEU A 45 1.57 -3.94 9.86
N CYS A 46 1.73 -3.60 11.15
CA CYS A 46 1.20 -2.38 11.72
C CYS A 46 1.80 -1.14 11.03
N PRO A 47 0.97 -0.26 10.41
CA PRO A 47 1.49 0.88 9.66
C PRO A 47 2.07 1.96 10.57
N VAL A 48 1.58 2.09 11.81
CA VAL A 48 2.15 3.01 12.82
C VAL A 48 3.55 2.56 13.23
N GLU A 49 3.73 1.27 13.55
CA GLU A 49 5.04 0.73 13.91
C GLU A 49 6.02 0.78 12.72
N ALA A 50 5.53 0.50 11.51
CA ALA A 50 6.32 0.66 10.28
C ALA A 50 6.75 2.13 10.07
N PHE A 51 5.88 3.09 10.35
CA PHE A 51 6.19 4.51 10.26
C PHE A 51 7.20 4.95 11.32
N ASP A 52 7.04 4.52 12.57
CA ASP A 52 8.00 4.83 13.64
C ASP A 52 9.38 4.24 13.33
N ASN A 53 9.42 2.99 12.84
CA ASN A 53 10.66 2.37 12.37
C ASN A 53 11.25 3.13 11.17
N HIS A 54 10.42 3.61 10.24
CA HIS A 54 10.87 4.44 9.14
C HIS A 54 11.50 5.75 9.64
N LEU A 55 10.88 6.46 10.59
CA LEU A 55 11.44 7.69 11.16
C LEU A 55 12.78 7.44 11.86
N ARG A 56 12.89 6.34 12.62
CA ARG A 56 14.15 5.90 13.24
C ARG A 56 15.25 5.64 12.21
N LEU A 57 14.88 5.11 11.05
CA LEU A 57 15.80 4.80 9.95
C LEU A 57 15.97 5.95 8.94
N ASN A 58 15.17 7.01 8.98
CA ASN A 58 15.10 8.09 7.98
C ASN A 58 16.39 8.91 7.74
N PRO A 59 17.44 8.92 8.61
CA PRO A 59 18.74 9.41 8.16
C PRO A 59 19.35 8.54 7.05
N VAL A 60 18.88 7.30 6.85
CA VAL A 60 19.35 6.39 5.80
C VAL A 60 18.69 6.74 4.45
N PRO A 61 19.47 7.08 3.40
CA PRO A 61 18.93 7.28 2.06
C PRO A 61 18.23 6.02 1.54
N LYS A 62 17.16 6.19 0.74
CA LYS A 62 16.44 5.08 0.08
C LYS A 62 17.39 4.10 -0.61
N THR A 63 18.43 4.61 -1.29
CA THR A 63 19.45 3.79 -1.97
C THR A 63 20.21 2.90 -0.99
N LYS A 64 20.63 3.43 0.15
CA LYS A 64 21.32 2.69 1.21
C LYS A 64 20.40 1.66 1.86
N PHE A 65 19.14 2.01 2.13
CA PHE A 65 18.14 1.04 2.61
C PHE A 65 17.96 -0.13 1.64
N LEU A 66 17.72 0.17 0.35
CA LEU A 66 17.52 -0.85 -0.68
C LEU A 66 18.78 -1.72 -0.87
N ALA A 67 19.97 -1.12 -0.82
CA ALA A 67 21.22 -1.87 -0.90
C ALA A 67 21.38 -2.82 0.29
N THR A 68 21.15 -2.35 1.52
CA THR A 68 21.22 -3.18 2.72
C THR A 68 20.18 -4.31 2.69
N PHE A 69 18.94 -4.00 2.30
CA PHE A 69 17.86 -4.98 2.20
C PHE A 69 18.15 -6.04 1.13
N ASN A 70 18.52 -5.63 -0.09
CA ASN A 70 18.84 -6.56 -1.17
C ASN A 70 20.08 -7.40 -0.85
N ALA A 71 21.08 -6.84 -0.18
CA ALA A 71 22.23 -7.63 0.29
C ALA A 71 21.80 -8.71 1.29
N ALA A 72 20.83 -8.43 2.17
CA ALA A 72 20.30 -9.44 3.08
C ALA A 72 19.53 -10.54 2.33
N LEU A 73 18.70 -10.17 1.36
CA LEU A 73 17.99 -11.13 0.50
C LEU A 73 18.95 -12.06 -0.24
N VAL A 74 19.97 -11.51 -0.90
CA VAL A 74 20.97 -12.28 -1.62
C VAL A 74 21.72 -13.24 -0.69
N ARG A 75 22.09 -12.80 0.52
CA ARG A 75 22.70 -13.68 1.53
C ARG A 75 21.77 -14.82 1.98
N SER A 76 20.46 -14.64 1.89
CA SER A 76 19.46 -15.68 2.15
C SER A 76 19.08 -16.51 0.91
N GLY A 77 19.79 -16.36 -0.21
CA GLY A 77 19.50 -17.07 -1.46
C GLY A 77 18.27 -16.56 -2.22
N GLN A 78 17.82 -15.34 -1.91
CA GLN A 78 16.67 -14.69 -2.55
C GLN A 78 17.12 -13.64 -3.58
N GLU A 79 16.29 -13.38 -4.58
CA GLU A 79 16.57 -12.34 -5.59
C GLU A 79 16.42 -10.92 -5.01
N ALA A 80 17.18 -9.98 -5.57
CA ALA A 80 17.07 -8.57 -5.23
C ALA A 80 15.81 -7.94 -5.84
N PHE A 81 15.16 -7.03 -5.12
CA PHE A 81 13.98 -6.33 -5.60
C PHE A 81 14.23 -4.86 -5.91
N GLN A 82 13.40 -4.33 -6.82
CA GLN A 82 13.28 -2.90 -7.02
C GLN A 82 12.41 -2.27 -5.94
N GLY A 83 12.69 -1.02 -5.58
CA GLY A 83 11.85 -0.28 -4.62
C GLY A 83 10.37 -0.17 -5.03
N HIS A 84 10.04 -0.30 -6.32
CA HIS A 84 8.67 -0.33 -6.81
C HIS A 84 7.91 -1.59 -6.39
N SER A 85 8.61 -2.73 -6.29
CA SER A 85 8.04 -4.04 -5.92
C SER A 85 7.39 -4.01 -4.54
N PHE A 86 7.91 -3.23 -3.60
CA PHE A 86 7.29 -3.05 -2.27
C PHE A 86 5.88 -2.45 -2.35
N ARG A 87 5.66 -1.47 -3.23
CA ARG A 87 4.34 -0.84 -3.41
C ARG A 87 3.37 -1.79 -4.10
N ILE A 88 3.85 -2.58 -5.05
CA ILE A 88 3.06 -3.62 -5.72
C ILE A 88 2.67 -4.70 -4.72
N GLY A 89 3.64 -5.29 -4.03
CA GLY A 89 3.42 -6.35 -3.04
C GLY A 89 2.46 -5.92 -1.92
N GLY A 90 2.59 -4.69 -1.42
CA GLY A 90 1.64 -4.14 -0.44
C GLY A 90 0.20 -4.05 -0.97
N ALA A 91 0.01 -3.56 -2.21
CA ALA A 91 -1.31 -3.50 -2.83
C ALA A 91 -1.90 -4.90 -3.07
N THR A 92 -1.07 -5.83 -3.55
CA THR A 92 -1.44 -7.23 -3.77
C THR A 92 -1.83 -7.92 -2.45
N MET A 93 -1.07 -7.71 -1.37
CA MET A 93 -1.38 -8.28 -0.05
C MET A 93 -2.75 -7.80 0.45
N TYR A 94 -3.01 -6.48 0.44
CA TYR A 94 -4.32 -5.94 0.84
C TYR A 94 -5.45 -6.47 -0.05
N TRP A 95 -5.16 -6.64 -1.35
CA TRP A 95 -6.11 -7.26 -2.26
C TRP A 95 -6.41 -8.71 -1.87
N HIS A 96 -5.43 -9.52 -1.46
CA HIS A 96 -5.62 -10.89 -0.95
C HIS A 96 -6.28 -10.96 0.44
N THR A 97 -6.34 -9.87 1.20
CA THR A 97 -7.14 -9.79 2.44
C THR A 97 -8.58 -9.33 2.23
N GLY A 98 -9.00 -9.07 0.98
CA GLY A 98 -10.37 -8.71 0.62
C GLY A 98 -10.64 -7.22 0.74
N THR A 99 -9.59 -6.41 0.90
CA THR A 99 -9.71 -4.95 0.95
C THR A 99 -10.16 -4.43 -0.42
N ASP A 100 -11.17 -3.56 -0.41
CA ASP A 100 -11.72 -2.99 -1.63
C ASP A 100 -10.71 -2.08 -2.36
N ILE A 101 -10.89 -1.93 -3.67
CA ILE A 101 -9.99 -1.14 -4.53
C ILE A 101 -9.90 0.33 -4.06
N LYS A 102 -10.98 0.92 -3.54
CA LYS A 102 -10.99 2.32 -3.09
C LYS A 102 -10.08 2.48 -1.87
N SER A 103 -10.15 1.54 -0.92
CA SER A 103 -9.27 1.50 0.25
C SER A 103 -7.81 1.26 -0.15
N ILE A 104 -7.52 0.33 -1.07
CA ILE A 104 -6.16 0.10 -1.58
C ILE A 104 -5.60 1.37 -2.25
N LYS A 105 -6.41 2.03 -3.08
CA LYS A 105 -6.04 3.30 -3.74
C LYS A 105 -5.74 4.40 -2.71
N LEU A 106 -6.56 4.51 -1.66
CA LEU A 106 -6.38 5.46 -0.57
C LEU A 106 -5.05 5.23 0.16
N ILE A 107 -4.80 3.99 0.58
CA ILE A 107 -3.62 3.58 1.35
C ILE A 107 -2.34 3.91 0.58
N GLY A 108 -2.19 3.41 -0.66
CA GLY A 108 -0.96 3.65 -1.42
C GLY A 108 -0.96 4.90 -2.29
N GLY A 109 -1.96 5.80 -2.13
CA GLY A 109 -1.98 7.12 -2.75
C GLY A 109 -2.12 7.11 -4.27
N TRP A 110 -2.93 6.19 -4.81
CA TRP A 110 -3.26 6.16 -6.23
C TRP A 110 -4.47 7.05 -6.52
N THR A 111 -4.32 7.99 -7.44
CA THR A 111 -5.44 8.78 -7.99
C THR A 111 -6.15 8.02 -9.12
N GLY A 112 -5.38 7.44 -10.04
CA GLY A 112 -5.88 6.67 -11.19
C GLY A 112 -5.98 5.16 -10.96
N ASN A 113 -6.38 4.44 -12.01
CA ASN A 113 -6.62 2.98 -11.98
C ASN A 113 -5.37 2.14 -12.29
N SER A 114 -4.17 2.73 -12.23
CA SER A 114 -2.93 1.98 -12.48
C SER A 114 -2.70 0.83 -11.50
N VAL A 115 -3.28 0.90 -10.29
CA VAL A 115 -3.24 -0.20 -9.31
C VAL A 115 -3.86 -1.49 -9.85
N LEU A 116 -4.92 -1.40 -10.67
CA LEU A 116 -5.62 -2.56 -11.22
C LEU A 116 -4.72 -3.43 -12.09
N LYS A 117 -3.70 -2.83 -12.72
CA LYS A 117 -2.72 -3.56 -13.54
C LYS A 117 -1.88 -4.55 -12.73
N TYR A 118 -1.81 -4.37 -11.41
CA TYR A 118 -1.00 -5.17 -10.50
C TYR A 118 -1.83 -6.17 -9.67
N LEU A 119 -3.15 -6.00 -9.62
CA LEU A 119 -4.07 -6.90 -8.92
C LEU A 119 -4.47 -8.09 -9.81
N ARG A 120 -3.51 -8.64 -10.57
CA ARG A 120 -3.73 -9.73 -11.52
C ARG A 120 -3.85 -11.06 -10.78
N GLU A 121 -5.01 -11.31 -10.19
CA GLU A 121 -5.38 -12.65 -9.78
C GLU A 121 -6.80 -12.96 -10.25
N TYR A 122 -6.90 -13.90 -11.19
CA TYR A 122 -8.14 -14.30 -11.84
C TYR A 122 -9.20 -14.80 -10.83
N ALA A 123 -8.76 -15.49 -9.78
CA ALA A 123 -9.63 -16.15 -8.81
C ALA A 123 -10.50 -15.20 -7.96
N ARG A 124 -10.10 -13.94 -7.78
CA ARG A 124 -10.74 -13.02 -6.82
C ARG A 124 -11.58 -11.91 -7.44
N GLY A 125 -11.42 -11.66 -8.74
CA GLY A 125 -12.17 -10.62 -9.45
C GLY A 125 -12.85 -11.12 -10.72
N LEU A 126 -12.15 -11.90 -11.53
CA LEU A 126 -12.66 -12.35 -12.82
C LEU A 126 -13.55 -13.59 -12.68
N LEU A 127 -13.13 -14.57 -11.87
CA LEU A 127 -13.87 -15.82 -11.67
C LEU A 127 -15.28 -15.58 -11.12
N PRO A 128 -15.50 -14.84 -10.00
CA PRO A 128 -16.85 -14.57 -9.52
C PRO A 128 -17.69 -13.72 -10.48
N ALA A 129 -17.05 -12.88 -11.31
CA ALA A 129 -17.75 -12.08 -12.32
C ALA A 129 -18.22 -12.94 -13.50
N HIS A 130 -17.38 -13.88 -13.96
CA HIS A 130 -17.75 -14.86 -14.99
C HIS A 130 -18.82 -15.83 -14.48
N GLU A 131 -18.73 -16.30 -13.23
CA GLU A 131 -19.75 -17.15 -12.63
C GLU A 131 -21.11 -16.45 -12.55
N ARG A 132 -21.15 -15.18 -12.12
CA ARG A 132 -22.39 -14.38 -12.13
C ARG A 132 -22.95 -14.16 -13.53
N ALA A 133 -22.10 -13.88 -14.51
CA ALA A 133 -22.53 -13.69 -15.89
C ALA A 133 -23.07 -15.00 -16.49
N ALA A 134 -22.41 -16.13 -16.22
CA ALA A 134 -22.87 -17.45 -16.66
C ALA A 134 -24.22 -17.83 -16.03
N ALA A 135 -24.40 -17.58 -14.74
CA ALA A 135 -25.66 -17.82 -14.04
C ALA A 135 -26.82 -16.99 -14.63
N ALA A 136 -26.60 -15.69 -14.86
CA ALA A 136 -27.62 -14.82 -15.45
C ALA A 136 -28.01 -15.22 -16.89
N ILE A 137 -27.05 -15.72 -17.68
CA ILE A 137 -27.32 -16.24 -19.03
C ILE A 137 -28.12 -17.55 -18.96
N ALA A 138 -27.79 -18.44 -18.03
CA ALA A 138 -28.52 -19.68 -17.82
C ALA A 138 -29.97 -19.46 -17.36
N GLU A 139 -30.21 -18.45 -16.51
CA GLU A 139 -31.57 -18.05 -16.09
C GLU A 139 -32.38 -17.38 -17.21
N ALA A 140 -31.71 -16.71 -18.15
CA ALA A 140 -32.35 -16.01 -19.26
C ALA A 140 -32.60 -16.89 -20.51
N ALA A 141 -32.13 -18.14 -20.52
CA ALA A 141 -32.34 -19.06 -21.62
C ALA A 141 -33.77 -19.61 -21.60
N PRO A 142 -34.56 -19.47 -22.69
CA PRO A 142 -35.89 -20.06 -22.75
C PRO A 142 -35.80 -21.59 -22.75
N SER A 143 -36.73 -22.21 -22.03
CA SER A 143 -36.91 -23.67 -21.92
C SER A 143 -37.09 -24.37 -23.27
#